data_AF-A0A2J9E0N1-F1
#
_entry.id   AF-A0A2J9E0N1-F1
#
_cell.length_a   1.000
_cell.length_b   1.000
_cell.length_c   1.000
_cell.angle_alpha   90.00
_cell.angle_beta   90.00
_cell.angle_gamma   90.00
#
_symmetry.space_group_name_H-M   'P 1'
#
loop_
_entity.id
_entity.type
_entity.pdbx_description
1 polymer ?
#
loop_
_entity_poly.entity_id
_entity_poly.type
_entity_poly.pdbx_seq_one_letter_code
_entity_poly.pdbx_strand_id
1 'polypeptide(L)'
;MPSHPFVAQRPLFKAYDIRGKHALFTPPFVAALSRVFARYLRDSIGASQIVIGYDMRQDSQTIAEQFALSCRQAGVEVIWLGLVTTPIMVFWANQYQGHGLITTASHSTRFINGIKWVVHGQSPSSEDIIALYDQLATETYELSPELETTELAADLTNLDPTHLITLSREQVTAPYFASAKQAIDHIQPLYQAQLTHMASNTAIPNAQPLKVVIDCLNGATGPFAPLFFGQLSNLCAEAVLLNQDPNGQFPKGDPDPTQPHRLRELQASVIEHQADIGLGFDGDGDRLMVVDNLGRPLAPDHLLYLLAQVAVEDYYLGHKHNVDLNHDTNSRVEVSAANNNSNQKPIVIFDVKCAHQVPQLLEQIGATGQMSKTGSSILRHAVYAKSRQLADNYSPADSTDAEEQGPLFAGELSGHFLFNDGYFLLHDDAMYAGLRLLNWLVYNTQRYQLVTNKSLQLSDILDGLPPLVSTADEYLPLSGLTDLALSPGLSESELEPDLSNETASPDEMSAAGKYTDTHEFPAKVADSVNSKNPVQLVRDKLSQLCQRLQQHPETLNLNFAPEKVRLSCIDGLRLDFDQGFGIIRLCNYPLK
;
A
#
# COMPACT_ATOMS: atom_id res chain seq x y z
N MET A 1 -37.42 -15.19 -2.02
CA MET A 1 -36.67 -14.07 -2.61
C MET A 1 -36.06 -14.58 -3.90
N PRO A 2 -36.17 -13.88 -5.04
CA PRO A 2 -35.37 -14.26 -6.21
C PRO A 2 -33.89 -14.25 -5.82
N SER A 3 -33.16 -15.29 -6.19
CA SER A 3 -31.73 -15.40 -5.91
C SER A 3 -31.00 -14.23 -6.56
N HIS A 4 -30.19 -13.51 -5.79
CA HIS A 4 -29.39 -12.38 -6.25
C HIS A 4 -28.66 -12.73 -7.58
N PRO A 5 -28.81 -11.94 -8.66
CA PRO A 5 -28.38 -12.34 -10.00
C PRO A 5 -26.86 -12.54 -10.11
N PHE A 6 -26.08 -11.83 -9.28
CA PHE A 6 -24.61 -11.90 -9.24
C PHE A 6 -24.01 -12.58 -7.99
N VAL A 7 -24.68 -13.59 -7.41
CA VAL A 7 -24.15 -14.35 -6.25
C VAL A 7 -22.77 -14.95 -6.53
N ALA A 8 -22.55 -15.44 -7.76
CA ALA A 8 -21.27 -16.02 -8.17
C ALA A 8 -20.11 -14.99 -8.14
N GLN A 9 -20.43 -13.69 -8.19
CA GLN A 9 -19.48 -12.59 -8.17
C GLN A 9 -19.27 -12.01 -6.77
N ARG A 10 -20.03 -12.42 -5.73
CA ARG A 10 -19.79 -12.01 -4.34
C ARG A 10 -18.31 -12.12 -3.93
N PRO A 11 -17.59 -13.22 -4.26
CA PRO A 11 -16.19 -13.34 -3.87
C PRO A 11 -15.24 -12.33 -4.53
N LEU A 12 -15.69 -11.60 -5.56
CA LEU A 12 -14.91 -10.51 -6.17
C LEU A 12 -14.80 -9.31 -5.24
N PHE A 13 -15.78 -9.08 -4.37
CA PHE A 13 -15.83 -7.94 -3.47
C PHE A 13 -14.92 -8.21 -2.27
N LYS A 14 -13.74 -7.58 -2.25
CA LYS A 14 -12.72 -7.74 -1.20
C LYS A 14 -12.90 -6.67 -0.11
N ALA A 15 -11.93 -6.54 0.78
CA ALA A 15 -12.00 -5.56 1.87
C ALA A 15 -11.90 -4.10 1.38
N TYR A 16 -11.25 -3.85 0.25
CA TYR A 16 -10.91 -2.49 -0.22
C TYR A 16 -10.82 -2.35 -1.74
N ASP A 17 -11.10 -3.41 -2.50
CA ASP A 17 -11.16 -3.40 -3.95
C ASP A 17 -12.13 -4.48 -4.45
N ILE A 18 -12.40 -4.48 -5.76
CA ILE A 18 -13.07 -5.60 -6.43
C ILE A 18 -11.99 -6.34 -7.20
N ARG A 19 -11.80 -7.63 -6.95
CA ARG A 19 -10.72 -8.41 -7.56
C ARG A 19 -11.05 -9.90 -7.65
N GLY A 20 -10.75 -10.51 -8.79
CA GLY A 20 -10.81 -11.96 -8.93
C GLY A 20 -10.64 -12.42 -10.37
N LYS A 21 -11.04 -13.67 -10.65
CA LYS A 21 -10.87 -14.28 -11.97
C LYS A 21 -11.58 -13.43 -13.04
N HIS A 22 -10.87 -13.07 -14.11
CA HIS A 22 -11.39 -12.26 -15.20
C HIS A 22 -12.68 -12.87 -15.81
N ALA A 23 -12.80 -14.20 -15.84
CA ALA A 23 -14.01 -14.90 -16.27
C ALA A 23 -15.29 -14.57 -15.46
N LEU A 24 -15.16 -14.03 -14.25
CA LEU A 24 -16.28 -13.57 -13.43
C LEU A 24 -16.70 -12.12 -13.72
N PHE A 25 -15.85 -11.35 -14.41
CA PHE A 25 -16.18 -10.02 -14.94
C PHE A 25 -16.99 -10.13 -16.23
N THR A 26 -18.11 -10.86 -16.16
CA THR A 26 -18.99 -11.08 -17.32
C THR A 26 -19.61 -9.75 -17.78
N PRO A 27 -19.92 -9.58 -19.08
CA PRO A 27 -20.53 -8.34 -19.56
C PRO A 27 -21.80 -7.89 -18.81
N PRO A 28 -22.76 -8.79 -18.46
CA PRO A 28 -23.93 -8.39 -17.67
C PRO A 28 -23.58 -7.89 -16.27
N PHE A 29 -22.58 -8.52 -15.63
CA PHE A 29 -22.10 -8.08 -14.32
C PHE A 29 -21.42 -6.72 -14.38
N VAL A 30 -20.51 -6.52 -15.35
CA VAL A 30 -19.80 -5.25 -15.51
C VAL A 30 -20.77 -4.12 -15.80
N ALA A 31 -21.73 -4.32 -16.71
CA ALA A 31 -22.75 -3.32 -17.03
C ALA A 31 -23.67 -2.98 -15.85
N ALA A 32 -24.04 -3.97 -15.02
CA ALA A 32 -24.85 -3.72 -13.83
C ALA A 32 -24.03 -2.99 -12.75
N LEU A 33 -22.80 -3.45 -12.49
CA LEU A 33 -21.90 -2.84 -11.52
C LEU A 33 -21.57 -1.39 -11.89
N SER A 34 -21.29 -1.11 -13.16
CA SER A 34 -20.98 0.25 -13.63
C SER A 34 -22.14 1.22 -13.46
N ARG A 35 -23.40 0.78 -13.71
CA ARG A 35 -24.60 1.60 -13.47
C ARG A 35 -24.82 1.89 -11.99
N VAL A 36 -24.67 0.87 -11.14
CA VAL A 36 -24.79 1.02 -9.68
C VAL A 36 -23.73 2.00 -9.18
N PHE A 37 -22.48 1.84 -9.60
CA PHE A 37 -21.40 2.75 -9.23
C PHE A 37 -21.62 4.18 -9.72
N ALA A 38 -22.09 4.37 -10.96
CA ALA A 38 -22.39 5.69 -11.50
C ALA A 38 -23.52 6.41 -10.74
N ARG A 39 -24.57 5.68 -10.34
CA ARG A 39 -25.63 6.23 -9.48
C ARG A 39 -25.13 6.54 -8.08
N TYR A 40 -24.29 5.67 -7.50
CA TYR A 40 -23.64 5.95 -6.22
C TYR A 40 -22.85 7.26 -6.26
N LEU A 41 -22.02 7.47 -7.28
CA LEU A 41 -21.27 8.71 -7.45
C LEU A 41 -22.18 9.94 -7.59
N ARG A 42 -23.21 9.86 -8.43
CA ARG A 42 -24.08 11.02 -8.65
C ARG A 42 -25.01 11.29 -7.48
N ASP A 43 -25.72 10.28 -7.00
CA ASP A 43 -26.84 10.44 -6.07
C ASP A 43 -26.38 10.44 -4.61
N SER A 44 -25.39 9.62 -4.26
CA SER A 44 -24.90 9.51 -2.87
C SER A 44 -23.74 10.45 -2.59
N ILE A 45 -22.83 10.61 -3.56
CA ILE A 45 -21.64 11.48 -3.40
C ILE A 45 -21.88 12.89 -3.94
N GLY A 46 -22.78 13.07 -4.91
CA GLY A 46 -22.97 14.37 -5.58
C GLY A 46 -21.86 14.72 -6.57
N ALA A 47 -21.12 13.71 -7.06
CA ALA A 47 -20.02 13.90 -7.99
C ALA A 47 -20.53 14.39 -9.36
N SER A 48 -19.89 15.42 -9.91
CA SER A 48 -20.11 15.88 -11.28
C SER A 48 -19.01 15.41 -12.23
N GLN A 49 -17.87 14.97 -11.72
CA GLN A 49 -16.71 14.52 -12.48
C GLN A 49 -16.09 13.24 -11.89
N ILE A 50 -15.52 12.40 -12.75
CA ILE A 50 -14.69 11.25 -12.38
C ILE A 50 -13.52 11.05 -13.35
N VAL A 51 -12.36 10.70 -12.81
CA VAL A 51 -11.19 10.26 -13.59
C VAL A 51 -11.23 8.75 -13.80
N ILE A 52 -11.00 8.27 -15.02
CA ILE A 52 -10.98 6.83 -15.33
C ILE A 52 -9.73 6.45 -16.13
N GLY A 53 -9.06 5.39 -15.68
CA GLY A 53 -7.93 4.77 -16.37
C GLY A 53 -7.97 3.24 -16.30
N TYR A 54 -7.00 2.58 -16.94
CA TYR A 54 -6.88 1.12 -16.92
C TYR A 54 -5.42 0.65 -17.01
N ASP A 55 -5.15 -0.57 -16.54
CA ASP A 55 -3.89 -1.26 -16.80
C ASP A 55 -3.94 -2.13 -18.07
N MET A 56 -2.81 -2.70 -18.47
CA MET A 56 -2.65 -3.49 -19.69
C MET A 56 -3.26 -4.91 -19.64
N ARG A 57 -3.99 -5.29 -18.58
CA ARG A 57 -4.55 -6.64 -18.47
C ARG A 57 -5.64 -6.85 -19.52
N GLN A 58 -5.86 -8.12 -19.85
CA GLN A 58 -6.98 -8.50 -20.68
C GLN A 58 -8.29 -8.02 -20.06
N ASP A 59 -9.17 -7.45 -20.88
CA ASP A 59 -10.48 -6.92 -20.53
C ASP A 59 -10.49 -5.62 -19.68
N SER A 60 -9.33 -5.15 -19.15
CA SER A 60 -9.27 -3.93 -18.34
C SER A 60 -9.82 -2.71 -19.07
N GLN A 61 -9.36 -2.47 -20.31
CA GLN A 61 -9.86 -1.37 -21.14
C GLN A 61 -11.39 -1.44 -21.33
N THR A 62 -11.92 -2.61 -21.70
CA THR A 62 -13.36 -2.79 -21.93
C THR A 62 -14.17 -2.57 -20.67
N ILE A 63 -13.68 -3.02 -19.51
CA ILE A 63 -14.33 -2.75 -18.22
C ILE A 63 -14.35 -1.24 -17.96
N ALA A 64 -13.22 -0.56 -18.13
CA ALA A 64 -13.11 0.89 -17.90
C ALA A 64 -14.03 1.69 -18.85
N GLU A 65 -14.15 1.29 -20.11
CA GLU A 65 -15.05 1.89 -21.10
C GLU A 65 -16.53 1.75 -20.68
N GLN A 66 -16.94 0.60 -20.12
CA GLN A 66 -18.30 0.42 -19.61
C GLN A 66 -18.62 1.30 -18.38
N PHE A 67 -17.63 1.50 -17.50
CA PHE A 67 -17.74 2.46 -16.40
C PHE A 67 -17.85 3.90 -16.91
N ALA A 68 -17.02 4.29 -17.88
CA ALA A 68 -17.09 5.60 -18.51
C ALA A 68 -18.45 5.86 -19.16
N LEU A 69 -19.00 4.88 -19.88
CA LEU A 69 -20.34 4.96 -20.46
C LEU A 69 -21.41 5.18 -19.39
N SER A 70 -21.40 4.37 -18.33
CA SER A 70 -22.42 4.45 -17.28
C SER A 70 -22.36 5.75 -16.48
N CYS A 71 -21.16 6.26 -16.19
CA CYS A 71 -20.97 7.57 -15.55
C CYS A 71 -21.53 8.71 -16.41
N ARG A 72 -21.26 8.70 -17.72
CA ARG A 72 -21.79 9.69 -18.66
C ARG A 72 -23.30 9.66 -18.76
N GLN A 73 -23.89 8.47 -18.84
CA GLN A 73 -25.35 8.29 -18.83
C GLN A 73 -26.00 8.77 -17.52
N ALA A 74 -25.27 8.70 -16.41
CA ALA A 74 -25.72 9.28 -15.16
C ALA A 74 -25.59 10.81 -15.12
N GLY A 75 -24.85 11.43 -16.04
CA GLY A 75 -24.57 12.88 -16.06
C GLY A 75 -23.28 13.26 -15.33
N VAL A 76 -22.41 12.30 -15.04
CA VAL A 76 -21.07 12.52 -14.47
C VAL A 76 -20.07 12.64 -15.62
N GLU A 77 -19.35 13.77 -15.69
CA GLU A 77 -18.30 13.99 -16.69
C GLU A 77 -17.09 13.09 -16.44
N VAL A 78 -16.65 12.39 -17.49
CA VAL A 78 -15.54 11.46 -17.41
C VAL A 78 -14.28 12.10 -17.96
N ILE A 79 -13.22 12.07 -17.17
CA ILE A 79 -11.86 12.39 -17.59
C ILE A 79 -11.13 11.08 -17.88
N TRP A 80 -10.98 10.78 -19.17
CA TRP A 80 -10.39 9.53 -19.65
C TRP A 80 -8.88 9.66 -19.81
N LEU A 81 -8.14 8.83 -19.07
CA LEU A 81 -6.67 8.78 -19.10
C LEU A 81 -6.11 7.68 -20.01
N GLY A 82 -6.92 6.68 -20.36
CA GLY A 82 -6.47 5.48 -21.06
C GLY A 82 -5.57 4.58 -20.20
N LEU A 83 -4.56 3.96 -20.82
CA LEU A 83 -3.57 3.13 -20.13
C LEU A 83 -2.72 3.98 -19.17
N VAL A 84 -2.81 3.75 -17.86
CA VAL A 84 -2.04 4.47 -16.82
C VAL A 84 -1.71 3.57 -15.64
N THR A 85 -0.80 4.03 -14.78
CA THR A 85 -0.55 3.43 -13.47
C THR A 85 -1.60 3.88 -12.45
N THR A 86 -1.77 3.13 -11.36
CA THR A 86 -2.65 3.52 -10.25
C THR A 86 -2.29 4.89 -9.68
N PRO A 87 -1.00 5.21 -9.40
CA PRO A 87 -0.62 6.52 -8.87
C PRO A 87 -0.93 7.68 -9.83
N ILE A 88 -0.77 7.50 -11.15
CA ILE A 88 -1.13 8.52 -12.15
C ILE A 88 -2.64 8.78 -12.13
N MET A 89 -3.47 7.73 -12.03
CA MET A 89 -4.91 7.89 -11.90
C MET A 89 -5.27 8.72 -10.66
N VAL A 90 -4.67 8.40 -9.50
CA VAL A 90 -4.95 9.13 -8.25
C VAL A 90 -4.43 10.57 -8.30
N PHE A 91 -3.26 10.81 -8.90
CA PHE A 91 -2.75 12.16 -9.14
C PHE A 91 -3.78 13.01 -9.88
N TRP A 92 -4.34 12.48 -10.96
CA TRP A 92 -5.37 13.17 -11.74
C TRP A 92 -6.68 13.29 -10.98
N ALA A 93 -7.13 12.27 -10.25
CA ALA A 93 -8.32 12.36 -9.41
C ALA A 93 -8.24 13.58 -8.48
N ASN A 94 -7.08 13.86 -7.90
CA ASN A 94 -6.83 15.02 -7.04
C ASN A 94 -6.77 16.37 -7.77
N GLN A 95 -6.52 16.40 -9.08
CA GLN A 95 -6.64 17.62 -9.90
C GLN A 95 -8.11 17.94 -10.25
N TYR A 96 -9.00 16.98 -10.03
CA TYR A 96 -10.45 17.13 -10.16
C TYR A 96 -11.11 16.97 -8.79
N GLN A 97 -12.36 16.50 -8.73
CA GLN A 97 -13.14 16.41 -7.49
C GLN A 97 -12.67 15.31 -6.50
N GLY A 98 -11.51 14.68 -6.72
CA GLY A 98 -11.00 13.60 -5.89
C GLY A 98 -11.64 12.24 -6.17
N HIS A 99 -12.34 12.08 -7.30
CA HIS A 99 -12.99 10.84 -7.70
C HIS A 99 -12.23 10.18 -8.84
N GLY A 100 -11.86 8.91 -8.66
CA GLY A 100 -11.06 8.18 -9.62
C GLY A 100 -11.38 6.69 -9.64
N LEU A 101 -11.27 6.05 -10.80
CA LEU A 101 -11.41 4.61 -10.98
C LEU A 101 -10.31 4.09 -11.90
N ILE A 102 -9.70 2.97 -11.51
CA ILE A 102 -8.77 2.23 -12.36
C ILE A 102 -9.12 0.75 -12.39
N THR A 103 -9.20 0.19 -13.59
CA THR A 103 -9.32 -1.26 -13.76
C THR A 103 -7.93 -1.88 -13.74
N THR A 104 -7.65 -2.64 -12.68
CA THR A 104 -6.38 -3.30 -12.46
C THR A 104 -6.51 -4.39 -11.40
N ALA A 105 -5.65 -5.40 -11.48
CA ALA A 105 -5.40 -6.34 -10.39
C ALA A 105 -3.97 -6.27 -9.84
N SER A 106 -3.32 -5.10 -9.94
CA SER A 106 -1.98 -4.82 -9.39
C SER A 106 -0.95 -5.89 -9.79
N HIS A 107 -0.34 -6.60 -8.85
CA HIS A 107 0.66 -7.64 -9.04
C HIS A 107 0.09 -9.04 -9.36
N SER A 108 -1.24 -9.21 -9.42
CA SER A 108 -1.87 -10.55 -9.52
C SER A 108 -1.63 -11.24 -10.87
N THR A 109 -1.82 -12.56 -10.91
CA THR A 109 -1.65 -13.37 -12.15
C THR A 109 -2.48 -12.84 -13.32
N ARG A 110 -2.09 -13.17 -14.57
CA ARG A 110 -2.77 -12.74 -15.80
C ARG A 110 -4.27 -13.02 -15.87
N PHE A 111 -4.76 -14.04 -15.15
CA PHE A 111 -6.17 -14.44 -15.15
C PHE A 111 -7.01 -13.67 -14.12
N ILE A 112 -6.41 -12.75 -13.38
CA ILE A 112 -7.10 -11.92 -12.39
C ILE A 112 -7.24 -10.52 -12.96
N ASN A 113 -8.45 -9.97 -12.85
CA ASN A 113 -8.75 -8.57 -13.09
C ASN A 113 -9.35 -7.95 -11.81
N GLY A 114 -9.49 -6.63 -11.79
CA GLY A 114 -9.98 -5.90 -10.65
C GLY A 114 -10.33 -4.45 -10.94
N ILE A 115 -10.92 -3.79 -9.95
CA ILE A 115 -11.33 -2.40 -9.98
C ILE A 115 -10.92 -1.80 -8.63
N LYS A 116 -10.08 -0.77 -8.69
CA LYS A 116 -9.79 0.12 -7.57
C LYS A 116 -10.46 1.45 -7.83
N TRP A 117 -10.94 2.11 -6.78
CA TRP A 117 -11.45 3.47 -6.91
C TRP A 117 -11.10 4.30 -5.69
N VAL A 118 -11.20 5.61 -5.87
CA VAL A 118 -11.11 6.61 -4.81
C VAL A 118 -12.30 7.57 -4.87
N VAL A 119 -12.81 7.96 -3.71
CA VAL A 119 -13.83 9.00 -3.54
C VAL A 119 -13.28 10.03 -2.56
N HIS A 120 -13.28 11.31 -2.95
CA HIS A 120 -12.63 12.38 -2.18
C HIS A 120 -11.18 12.02 -1.77
N GLY A 121 -10.43 11.45 -2.72
CA GLY A 121 -9.04 11.03 -2.54
C GLY A 121 -8.83 9.77 -1.70
N GLN A 122 -9.90 9.09 -1.27
CA GLN A 122 -9.80 7.95 -0.35
C GLN A 122 -10.26 6.66 -1.00
N SER A 123 -9.53 5.56 -0.72
CA SER A 123 -9.97 4.22 -1.03
C SER A 123 -11.27 3.86 -0.27
N PRO A 124 -12.12 2.99 -0.83
CA PRO A 124 -13.33 2.53 -0.15
C PRO A 124 -13.00 1.80 1.15
N SER A 125 -13.87 1.93 2.14
CA SER A 125 -13.89 1.04 3.31
C SER A 125 -14.54 -0.31 2.98
N SER A 126 -14.44 -1.28 3.89
CA SER A 126 -15.14 -2.57 3.70
C SER A 126 -16.66 -2.39 3.66
N GLU A 127 -17.18 -1.42 4.40
CA GLU A 127 -18.60 -1.07 4.41
C GLU A 127 -19.04 -0.48 3.06
N ASP A 128 -18.20 0.37 2.44
CA ASP A 128 -18.46 0.87 1.08
C ASP A 128 -18.52 -0.26 0.04
N ILE A 129 -17.59 -1.22 0.11
CA ILE A 129 -17.58 -2.39 -0.78
C ILE A 129 -18.88 -3.21 -0.62
N ILE A 130 -19.30 -3.46 0.62
CA ILE A 130 -20.51 -4.22 0.93
C ILE A 130 -21.75 -3.47 0.45
N ALA A 131 -21.85 -2.17 0.73
CA ALA A 131 -22.97 -1.34 0.31
C ALA A 131 -23.13 -1.33 -1.22
N LEU A 132 -22.03 -1.25 -1.97
CA LEU A 132 -22.06 -1.32 -3.44
C LEU A 132 -22.58 -2.68 -3.94
N TYR A 133 -22.18 -3.78 -3.29
CA TYR A 133 -22.69 -5.11 -3.62
C TYR A 133 -24.19 -5.25 -3.29
N ASP A 134 -24.64 -4.73 -2.16
CA ASP A 134 -26.04 -4.79 -1.76
C ASP A 134 -26.95 -3.97 -2.69
N GLN A 135 -26.44 -2.85 -3.23
CA GLN A 135 -27.13 -2.11 -4.30
C GLN A 135 -27.16 -2.90 -5.61
N LEU A 136 -26.09 -3.62 -5.95
CA LEU A 136 -26.07 -4.51 -7.11
C LEU A 136 -27.08 -5.67 -6.98
N ALA A 137 -27.36 -6.11 -5.76
CA ALA A 137 -28.35 -7.15 -5.46
C ALA A 137 -29.78 -6.78 -5.85
N THR A 138 -30.10 -5.49 -5.73
CA THR A 138 -31.44 -4.94 -5.95
C THR A 138 -31.64 -4.46 -7.38
N GLU A 139 -30.59 -4.46 -8.19
CA GLU A 139 -30.66 -4.08 -9.60
C GLU A 139 -31.54 -5.06 -10.37
N THR A 140 -32.74 -4.62 -10.72
CA THR A 140 -33.61 -5.35 -11.65
C THR A 140 -33.02 -5.25 -13.04
N TYR A 141 -32.47 -6.36 -13.52
CA TYR A 141 -31.98 -6.50 -14.87
C TYR A 141 -33.18 -6.51 -15.84
N GLU A 142 -33.60 -5.33 -16.32
CA GLU A 142 -34.49 -5.26 -17.48
C GLU A 142 -33.66 -5.63 -18.72
N LEU A 143 -33.75 -6.89 -19.15
CA LEU A 143 -33.40 -7.28 -20.51
C LEU A 143 -34.41 -6.60 -21.45
N SER A 144 -34.10 -5.41 -21.95
CA SER A 144 -34.67 -5.01 -23.22
C SER A 144 -34.10 -5.95 -24.29
N PRO A 145 -34.92 -6.76 -24.99
CA PRO A 145 -34.46 -7.76 -25.97
C PRO A 145 -33.72 -7.17 -27.19
N GLU A 146 -33.63 -5.84 -27.28
CA GLU A 146 -33.06 -5.11 -28.40
C GLU A 146 -31.56 -4.78 -28.21
N LEU A 147 -30.98 -5.08 -27.05
CA LEU A 147 -29.55 -4.87 -26.74
C LEU A 147 -28.73 -6.17 -26.76
N GLU A 148 -29.14 -7.16 -27.54
CA GLU A 148 -28.29 -8.32 -27.82
C GLU A 148 -27.19 -7.94 -28.84
N THR A 149 -25.95 -8.00 -28.36
CA THR A 149 -24.71 -8.29 -29.12
C THR A 149 -24.08 -7.21 -30.00
N THR A 150 -24.70 -6.07 -30.30
CA THR A 150 -24.10 -5.06 -31.22
C THR A 150 -23.55 -3.78 -30.58
N GLU A 151 -23.93 -3.40 -29.36
CA GLU A 151 -23.47 -2.13 -28.74
C GLU A 151 -22.45 -2.29 -27.60
N LEU A 152 -22.11 -3.51 -27.20
CA LEU A 152 -21.13 -3.77 -26.14
C LEU A 152 -19.67 -3.51 -26.58
N ALA A 153 -19.44 -3.34 -27.87
CA ALA A 153 -18.23 -2.79 -28.46
C ALA A 153 -18.50 -1.36 -28.92
N ALA A 154 -18.89 -0.49 -27.98
CA ALA A 154 -18.96 0.93 -28.29
C ALA A 154 -17.52 1.45 -28.46
N ASP A 155 -17.08 1.51 -29.72
CA ASP A 155 -15.95 2.33 -30.12
C ASP A 155 -16.18 3.73 -29.54
N LEU A 156 -15.24 4.22 -28.72
CA LEU A 156 -15.31 5.55 -28.08
C LEU A 156 -15.55 6.67 -29.11
N THR A 157 -15.31 6.39 -30.40
CA THR A 157 -15.57 7.28 -31.53
C THR A 157 -17.05 7.55 -31.83
N ASN A 158 -17.99 6.71 -31.35
CA ASN A 158 -19.42 6.78 -31.72
C ASN A 158 -20.39 7.16 -30.58
N LEU A 159 -19.89 7.42 -29.37
CA LEU A 159 -20.72 7.85 -28.24
C LEU A 159 -20.81 9.37 -28.17
N ASP A 160 -22.02 9.93 -27.99
CA ASP A 160 -22.29 11.38 -27.90
C ASP A 160 -21.23 12.12 -27.06
N PRO A 161 -20.34 12.95 -27.63
CA PRO A 161 -19.16 13.50 -26.97
C PRO A 161 -19.47 14.39 -25.74
N THR A 162 -20.74 14.63 -25.43
CA THR A 162 -21.16 15.23 -24.17
C THR A 162 -20.59 14.44 -22.97
N HIS A 163 -20.05 15.18 -21.99
CA HIS A 163 -19.51 14.66 -20.73
C HIS A 163 -18.28 13.72 -20.83
N LEU A 164 -17.47 13.80 -21.91
CA LEU A 164 -16.19 13.08 -22.01
C LEU A 164 -15.02 14.01 -22.34
N ILE A 165 -14.04 14.08 -21.45
CA ILE A 165 -12.75 14.73 -21.68
C ILE A 165 -11.70 13.63 -21.83
N THR A 166 -11.11 13.51 -23.02
CA THR A 166 -9.99 12.59 -23.26
C THR A 166 -8.66 13.33 -23.17
N LEU A 167 -7.78 12.90 -22.28
CA LEU A 167 -6.43 13.45 -22.17
C LEU A 167 -5.45 12.63 -23.01
N SER A 168 -4.67 13.33 -23.84
CA SER A 168 -3.54 12.71 -24.57
C SER A 168 -2.45 12.23 -23.61
N ARG A 169 -1.56 11.35 -24.08
CA ARG A 169 -0.44 10.83 -23.27
C ARG A 169 0.41 11.95 -22.68
N GLU A 170 0.76 12.94 -23.49
CA GLU A 170 1.54 14.10 -23.07
C GLU A 170 0.80 14.93 -22.01
N GLN A 171 -0.50 15.18 -22.21
CA GLN A 171 -1.32 15.89 -21.22
C GLN A 171 -1.38 15.13 -19.90
N VAL A 172 -1.47 13.80 -19.91
CA VAL A 172 -1.47 12.97 -18.70
C VAL A 172 -0.12 13.01 -17.98
N THR A 173 0.98 12.91 -18.72
CA THR A 173 2.32 12.73 -18.13
C THR A 173 2.96 14.04 -17.68
N ALA A 174 2.85 15.11 -18.47
CA ALA A 174 3.61 16.34 -18.23
C ALA A 174 3.33 16.96 -16.85
N PRO A 175 2.08 17.09 -16.36
CA PRO A 175 1.80 17.63 -15.03
C PRO A 175 2.32 16.74 -13.90
N TYR A 176 2.10 15.43 -13.99
CA TYR A 176 2.58 14.45 -13.00
C TYR A 176 4.11 14.49 -12.88
N PHE A 177 4.81 14.55 -14.02
CA PHE A 177 6.26 14.66 -14.12
C PHE A 177 6.78 15.99 -13.57
N ALA A 178 6.14 17.10 -13.93
CA ALA A 178 6.51 18.43 -13.46
C ALA A 178 6.34 18.53 -11.94
N SER A 179 5.26 18.00 -11.36
CA SER A 179 5.04 18.00 -9.92
C SER A 179 6.06 17.12 -9.18
N ALA A 180 6.43 15.95 -9.71
CA ALA A 180 7.48 15.12 -9.11
C ALA A 180 8.87 15.79 -9.20
N LYS A 181 9.18 16.45 -10.32
CA LYS A 181 10.39 17.26 -10.45
C LYS A 181 10.38 18.43 -9.46
N GLN A 182 9.25 19.11 -9.31
CA GLN A 182 9.10 20.23 -8.38
C GLN A 182 9.35 19.77 -6.94
N ALA A 183 8.90 18.58 -6.53
CA ALA A 183 9.25 18.00 -5.24
C ALA A 183 10.77 17.91 -5.03
N ILE A 184 11.50 17.39 -6.03
CA ILE A 184 12.96 17.31 -6.00
C ILE A 184 13.60 18.70 -5.98
N ASP A 185 13.11 19.65 -6.78
CA ASP A 185 13.61 21.02 -6.82
C ASP A 185 13.44 21.75 -5.48
N HIS A 186 12.46 21.37 -4.65
CA HIS A 186 12.31 21.89 -3.28
C HIS A 186 13.30 21.26 -2.29
N ILE A 187 13.63 19.97 -2.45
CA ILE A 187 14.51 19.23 -1.53
C ILE A 187 15.99 19.55 -1.80
N GLN A 188 16.41 19.67 -3.06
CA GLN A 188 17.81 19.86 -3.43
C GLN A 188 18.50 21.08 -2.79
N PRO A 189 17.85 22.25 -2.64
CA PRO A 189 18.42 23.37 -1.89
C PRO A 189 18.74 23.03 -0.43
N LEU A 190 17.91 22.22 0.24
CA LEU A 190 18.14 21.78 1.62
C LEU A 190 19.38 20.90 1.72
N TYR A 191 19.54 19.97 0.78
CA TYR A 191 20.74 19.13 0.65
C TYR A 191 21.98 19.97 0.39
N GLN A 192 21.91 20.92 -0.54
CA GLN A 192 23.02 21.78 -0.89
C GLN A 192 23.46 22.67 0.29
N ALA A 193 22.51 23.22 1.04
CA ALA A 193 22.79 24.00 2.24
C ALA A 193 23.48 23.15 3.31
N GLN A 194 23.02 21.92 3.52
CA GLN A 194 23.64 20.99 4.46
C GLN A 194 25.08 20.61 4.05
N LEU A 195 25.32 20.32 2.77
CA LEU A 195 26.67 20.06 2.25
C LEU A 195 27.59 21.28 2.44
N THR A 196 27.07 22.48 2.18
CA THR A 196 27.80 23.74 2.33
C THR A 196 28.19 23.98 3.80
N HIS A 197 27.27 23.75 4.73
CA HIS A 197 27.54 23.83 6.16
C HIS A 197 28.63 22.83 6.59
N MET A 198 28.59 21.60 6.08
CA MET A 198 29.59 20.58 6.40
C MET A 198 30.97 20.86 5.81
N ALA A 199 31.04 21.41 4.59
CA ALA A 199 32.29 21.54 3.85
C ALA A 199 33.34 22.45 4.54
N SER A 200 32.96 23.40 5.40
CA SER A 200 33.91 24.19 6.22
C SER A 200 35.16 24.69 5.47
N ASN A 201 34.97 25.28 4.28
CA ASN A 201 36.01 25.73 3.32
C ASN A 201 36.68 24.67 2.42
N THR A 202 36.22 23.42 2.45
CA THR A 202 36.56 22.42 1.43
C THR A 202 35.61 22.52 0.23
N ALA A 203 36.06 22.07 -0.94
CA ALA A 203 35.19 22.04 -2.12
C ALA A 203 34.17 20.91 -2.00
N ILE A 204 32.91 21.19 -2.30
CA ILE A 204 31.85 20.19 -2.34
C ILE A 204 32.09 19.26 -3.55
N PRO A 205 32.14 17.94 -3.36
CA PRO A 205 32.28 16.97 -4.45
C PRO A 205 31.15 17.13 -5.46
N ASN A 206 31.47 16.98 -6.74
CA ASN A 206 30.47 17.05 -7.80
C ASN A 206 29.49 15.88 -7.68
N ALA A 207 28.18 16.19 -7.70
CA ALA A 207 27.14 15.19 -7.85
C ALA A 207 27.37 14.40 -9.13
N GLN A 208 27.49 13.07 -9.01
CA GLN A 208 27.49 12.18 -10.17
C GLN A 208 26.08 11.59 -10.30
N PRO A 209 25.41 11.79 -11.45
CA PRO A 209 24.12 11.16 -11.69
C PRO A 209 24.29 9.64 -11.78
N LEU A 210 23.28 8.91 -11.32
CA LEU A 210 23.30 7.46 -11.17
C LEU A 210 22.97 6.75 -12.48
N LYS A 211 23.54 5.56 -12.67
CA LYS A 211 23.11 4.60 -13.69
C LYS A 211 22.09 3.65 -13.07
N VAL A 212 20.90 3.57 -13.67
CA VAL A 212 19.75 2.85 -13.11
C VAL A 212 19.29 1.76 -14.07
N VAL A 213 19.03 0.55 -13.57
CA VAL A 213 18.25 -0.46 -14.30
C VAL A 213 16.81 -0.45 -13.81
N ILE A 214 15.84 -0.45 -14.71
CA ILE A 214 14.42 -0.43 -14.38
C ILE A 214 13.73 -1.62 -15.01
N ASP A 215 13.10 -2.46 -14.19
CA ASP A 215 12.23 -3.55 -14.65
C ASP A 215 10.75 -3.17 -14.43
N CYS A 216 10.04 -2.99 -15.54
CA CYS A 216 8.62 -2.65 -15.53
C CYS A 216 7.72 -3.90 -15.47
N LEU A 217 8.29 -5.12 -15.52
CA LEU A 217 7.57 -6.41 -15.47
C LEU A 217 6.41 -6.53 -16.48
N ASN A 218 6.52 -5.89 -17.65
CA ASN A 218 5.46 -5.74 -18.65
C ASN A 218 4.18 -5.07 -18.10
N GLY A 219 4.34 -4.30 -17.02
CA GLY A 219 3.35 -3.52 -16.32
C GLY A 219 3.04 -2.17 -16.95
N ALA A 220 2.15 -1.42 -16.31
CA ALA A 220 1.70 -0.11 -16.76
C ALA A 220 2.78 0.97 -16.65
N THR A 221 3.84 0.77 -15.86
CA THR A 221 4.95 1.73 -15.70
C THR A 221 5.81 1.90 -16.95
N GLY A 222 5.80 0.90 -17.84
CA GLY A 222 6.61 0.81 -19.05
C GLY A 222 6.71 2.09 -19.90
N PRO A 223 5.59 2.67 -20.36
CA PRO A 223 5.59 3.89 -21.18
C PRO A 223 6.00 5.16 -20.41
N PHE A 224 6.04 5.11 -19.08
CA PHE A 224 6.25 6.28 -18.22
C PHE A 224 7.66 6.35 -17.65
N ALA A 225 8.18 5.22 -17.14
CA ALA A 225 9.49 5.13 -16.51
C ALA A 225 10.63 5.79 -17.32
N PRO A 226 10.83 5.52 -18.63
CA PRO A 226 11.88 6.17 -19.41
C PRO A 226 11.77 7.70 -19.42
N LEU A 227 10.55 8.23 -19.57
CA LEU A 227 10.32 9.66 -19.63
C LEU A 227 10.44 10.30 -18.25
N PHE A 228 9.92 9.62 -17.22
CA PHE A 228 9.92 10.08 -15.84
C PHE A 228 11.34 10.24 -15.29
N PHE A 229 12.18 9.22 -15.44
CA PHE A 229 13.57 9.26 -14.97
C PHE A 229 14.49 10.02 -15.94
N GLY A 230 14.22 9.97 -17.25
CA GLY A 230 15.05 10.61 -18.27
C GLY A 230 15.05 12.14 -18.24
N GLN A 231 14.02 12.78 -17.70
CA GLN A 231 13.96 14.24 -17.55
C GLN A 231 14.80 14.78 -16.37
N LEU A 232 15.32 13.91 -15.50
CA LEU A 232 16.08 14.25 -14.30
C LEU A 232 17.54 13.80 -14.44
N SER A 233 18.21 14.30 -15.49
CA SER A 233 19.58 13.91 -15.85
C SER A 233 20.65 14.26 -14.81
N ASN A 234 20.33 15.17 -13.87
CA ASN A 234 21.15 15.44 -12.69
C ASN A 234 21.12 14.32 -11.64
N LEU A 235 20.11 13.44 -11.69
CA LEU A 235 19.95 12.29 -10.79
C LEU A 235 20.16 10.96 -11.50
N CYS A 236 19.74 10.84 -12.76
CA CYS A 236 19.81 9.61 -13.54
C CYS A 236 20.52 9.88 -14.87
N ALA A 237 21.76 9.40 -15.00
CA ALA A 237 22.59 9.58 -16.18
C ALA A 237 22.12 8.69 -17.34
N GLU A 238 21.73 7.46 -16.99
CA GLU A 238 21.36 6.40 -17.91
C GLU A 238 20.32 5.51 -17.23
N ALA A 239 19.22 5.22 -17.94
CA ALA A 239 18.21 4.26 -17.52
C ALA A 239 18.19 3.08 -18.49
N VAL A 240 18.61 1.90 -18.04
CA VAL A 240 18.51 0.63 -18.78
C VAL A 240 17.14 0.02 -18.48
N LEU A 241 16.35 -0.27 -19.51
CA LEU A 241 14.95 -0.69 -19.36
C LEU A 241 14.79 -2.18 -19.64
N LEU A 242 14.10 -2.87 -18.73
CA LEU A 242 13.71 -4.28 -18.85
C LEU A 242 12.19 -4.35 -18.89
N ASN A 243 11.67 -5.26 -19.74
CA ASN A 243 10.25 -5.58 -19.81
C ASN A 243 9.33 -4.35 -19.94
N GLN A 244 9.77 -3.32 -20.69
CA GLN A 244 9.12 -2.02 -20.77
C GLN A 244 7.79 -2.02 -21.55
N ASP A 245 7.57 -2.99 -22.44
CA ASP A 245 6.36 -2.99 -23.26
C ASP A 245 5.19 -3.58 -22.45
N PRO A 246 4.09 -2.84 -22.21
CA PRO A 246 2.95 -3.34 -21.47
C PRO A 246 2.34 -4.58 -22.14
N ASN A 247 2.21 -5.66 -21.37
CA ASN A 247 1.64 -6.91 -21.87
C ASN A 247 0.90 -7.66 -20.75
N GLY A 248 -0.43 -7.62 -20.81
CA GLY A 248 -1.31 -8.30 -19.84
C GLY A 248 -1.22 -9.82 -19.79
N GLN A 249 -0.49 -10.46 -20.72
CA GLN A 249 -0.19 -11.90 -20.65
C GLN A 249 0.98 -12.23 -19.71
N PHE A 250 1.77 -11.21 -19.33
CA PHE A 250 2.93 -11.32 -18.44
C PHE A 250 3.85 -12.49 -18.83
N PRO A 251 4.56 -12.39 -19.97
CA PRO A 251 5.23 -13.54 -20.60
C PRO A 251 6.29 -14.21 -19.70
N LYS A 252 6.86 -13.47 -18.73
CA LYS A 252 7.87 -13.97 -17.81
C LYS A 252 7.32 -14.39 -16.43
N GLY A 253 6.00 -14.33 -16.24
CA GLY A 253 5.33 -14.61 -14.95
C GLY A 253 4.73 -13.36 -14.33
N ASP A 254 4.03 -13.54 -13.21
CA ASP A 254 3.25 -12.50 -12.53
C ASP A 254 4.04 -11.20 -12.35
N PRO A 255 3.43 -10.01 -12.49
CA PRO A 255 4.12 -8.73 -12.37
C PRO A 255 4.29 -8.35 -10.90
N ASP A 256 4.90 -9.25 -10.12
CA ASP A 256 5.09 -9.12 -8.69
C ASP A 256 6.58 -9.09 -8.35
N PRO A 257 7.16 -7.90 -8.12
CA PRO A 257 8.58 -7.77 -7.85
C PRO A 257 8.96 -8.34 -6.47
N THR A 258 8.00 -8.65 -5.60
CA THR A 258 8.28 -9.29 -4.28
C THR A 258 8.72 -10.74 -4.43
N GLN A 259 8.42 -11.38 -5.55
CA GLN A 259 8.75 -12.78 -5.79
C GLN A 259 10.23 -12.92 -6.18
N PRO A 260 11.06 -13.69 -5.45
CA PRO A 260 12.51 -13.73 -5.67
C PRO A 260 12.93 -14.10 -7.10
N HIS A 261 12.15 -14.93 -7.80
CA HIS A 261 12.47 -15.33 -9.17
C HIS A 261 12.20 -14.23 -10.21
N ARG A 262 11.35 -13.23 -9.89
CA ARG A 262 11.00 -12.12 -10.77
C ARG A 262 12.10 -11.06 -10.80
N LEU A 263 12.89 -10.91 -9.73
CA LEU A 263 14.02 -9.97 -9.67
C LEU A 263 15.30 -10.48 -10.33
N ARG A 264 15.42 -11.76 -10.70
CA ARG A 264 16.69 -12.33 -11.20
C ARG A 264 17.24 -11.63 -12.44
N GLU A 265 16.37 -11.22 -13.35
CA GLU A 265 16.76 -10.49 -14.56
C GLU A 265 17.29 -9.09 -14.20
N LEU A 266 16.58 -8.38 -13.32
CA LEU A 266 17.03 -7.10 -12.78
C LEU A 266 18.39 -7.24 -12.08
N GLN A 267 18.58 -8.25 -11.24
CA GLN A 267 19.84 -8.53 -10.56
C GLN A 267 21.00 -8.75 -11.54
N ALA A 268 20.78 -9.59 -12.55
CA ALA A 268 21.79 -9.87 -13.57
C ALA A 268 22.13 -8.61 -14.38
N SER A 269 21.11 -7.85 -14.78
CA SER A 269 21.26 -6.62 -15.56
C SER A 269 21.99 -5.52 -14.78
N VAL A 270 21.76 -5.38 -13.48
CA VAL A 270 22.51 -4.42 -12.65
C VAL A 270 24.00 -4.73 -12.68
N ILE A 271 24.38 -6.00 -12.54
CA ILE A 271 25.78 -6.45 -12.63
C ILE A 271 26.34 -6.26 -14.04
N GLU A 272 25.61 -6.70 -15.06
CA GLU A 272 26.03 -6.62 -16.47
C GLU A 272 26.31 -5.19 -16.91
N HIS A 273 25.42 -4.27 -16.53
CA HIS A 273 25.51 -2.86 -16.92
C HIS A 273 26.33 -2.01 -15.95
N GLN A 274 26.86 -2.60 -14.87
CA GLN A 274 27.56 -1.89 -13.78
C GLN A 274 26.73 -0.72 -13.24
N ALA A 275 25.43 -0.96 -13.06
CA ALA A 275 24.51 0.06 -12.59
C ALA A 275 24.63 0.27 -11.08
N ASP A 276 24.32 1.48 -10.62
CA ASP A 276 24.36 1.85 -9.21
C ASP A 276 23.18 1.29 -8.42
N ILE A 277 22.06 1.03 -9.11
CA ILE A 277 20.80 0.57 -8.51
C ILE A 277 19.87 -0.03 -9.57
N GLY A 278 19.10 -1.03 -9.16
CA GLY A 278 17.98 -1.59 -9.91
C GLY A 278 16.64 -1.26 -9.25
N LEU A 279 15.64 -0.87 -10.03
CA LEU A 279 14.27 -0.60 -9.58
C LEU A 279 13.30 -1.58 -10.26
N GLY A 280 12.48 -2.28 -9.49
CA GLY A 280 11.44 -3.18 -9.97
C GLY A 280 10.05 -2.68 -9.61
N PHE A 281 9.18 -2.54 -10.60
CA PHE A 281 7.80 -2.06 -10.42
C PHE A 281 6.79 -3.18 -10.66
N ASP A 282 5.71 -3.21 -9.89
CA ASP A 282 4.60 -4.14 -10.12
C ASP A 282 3.68 -3.72 -11.28
N GLY A 283 2.65 -4.52 -11.52
CA GLY A 283 1.80 -4.42 -12.71
C GLY A 283 1.12 -3.06 -12.89
N ASP A 284 0.74 -2.37 -11.82
CA ASP A 284 0.09 -1.06 -11.86
C ASP A 284 0.90 0.07 -11.21
N GLY A 285 2.16 -0.21 -10.82
CA GLY A 285 3.15 0.79 -10.44
C GLY A 285 2.98 1.37 -9.03
N ASP A 286 2.27 0.69 -8.14
CA ASP A 286 2.09 1.11 -6.75
C ASP A 286 3.07 0.41 -5.78
N ARG A 287 3.86 -0.56 -6.26
CA ARG A 287 4.92 -1.23 -5.49
C ARG A 287 6.32 -1.05 -6.07
N LEU A 288 7.28 -0.85 -5.18
CA LEU A 288 8.71 -0.77 -5.48
C LEU A 288 9.50 -1.90 -4.80
N MET A 289 10.35 -2.59 -5.55
CA MET A 289 11.48 -3.33 -5.02
C MET A 289 12.79 -2.80 -5.58
N VAL A 290 13.88 -2.99 -4.84
CA VAL A 290 15.19 -2.43 -5.18
C VAL A 290 16.24 -3.52 -5.17
N VAL A 291 17.20 -3.40 -6.08
CA VAL A 291 18.42 -4.21 -6.14
C VAL A 291 19.62 -3.28 -6.02
N ASP A 292 20.61 -3.61 -5.20
CA ASP A 292 21.83 -2.83 -5.05
C ASP A 292 22.81 -3.04 -6.22
N ASN A 293 23.88 -2.23 -6.25
CA ASN A 293 24.93 -2.29 -7.26
C ASN A 293 25.72 -3.63 -7.31
N LEU A 294 25.54 -4.53 -6.33
CA LEU A 294 26.10 -5.88 -6.33
C LEU A 294 25.07 -6.94 -6.74
N GLY A 295 23.92 -6.53 -7.28
CA GLY A 295 22.86 -7.43 -7.72
C GLY A 295 22.13 -8.11 -6.55
N ARG A 296 22.23 -7.57 -5.33
CA ARG A 296 21.54 -8.10 -4.14
C ARG A 296 20.18 -7.42 -4.01
N PRO A 297 19.07 -8.18 -3.94
CA PRO A 297 17.76 -7.60 -3.70
C PRO A 297 17.71 -7.08 -2.26
N LEU A 298 17.18 -5.87 -2.07
CA LEU A 298 16.98 -5.32 -0.75
C LEU A 298 15.88 -6.11 -0.04
N ALA A 299 16.10 -6.45 1.23
CA ALA A 299 15.03 -6.96 2.08
C ALA A 299 13.93 -5.89 2.19
N PRO A 300 12.63 -6.24 2.09
CA PRO A 300 11.58 -5.23 2.09
C PRO A 300 11.54 -4.36 3.35
N ASP A 301 11.93 -4.91 4.51
CA ASP A 301 12.09 -4.15 5.76
C ASP A 301 13.20 -3.10 5.68
N HIS A 302 14.35 -3.44 5.08
CA HIS A 302 15.44 -2.50 4.86
C HIS A 302 15.06 -1.43 3.85
N LEU A 303 14.30 -1.79 2.80
CA LEU A 303 13.78 -0.82 1.85
C LEU A 303 12.79 0.15 2.52
N LEU A 304 11.87 -0.35 3.35
CA LEU A 304 10.98 0.48 4.15
C LEU A 304 11.77 1.44 5.05
N TYR A 305 12.75 0.91 5.79
CA TYR A 305 13.62 1.72 6.65
C TYR A 305 14.35 2.80 5.85
N LEU A 306 14.93 2.44 4.70
CA LEU A 306 15.70 3.37 3.88
C LEU A 306 14.83 4.50 3.33
N LEU A 307 13.62 4.19 2.83
CA LEU A 307 12.69 5.22 2.36
C LEU A 307 12.13 6.07 3.50
N ALA A 308 11.90 5.48 4.68
CA ALA A 308 11.57 6.24 5.88
C ALA A 308 12.72 7.18 6.28
N GLN A 309 13.97 6.73 6.17
CA GLN A 309 15.15 7.58 6.40
C GLN A 309 15.21 8.75 5.42
N VAL A 310 14.90 8.53 4.13
CA VAL A 310 14.77 9.64 3.16
C VAL A 310 13.76 10.67 3.65
N ALA A 311 12.54 10.24 4.01
CA ALA A 311 11.50 11.16 4.46
C ALA A 311 11.88 11.91 5.75
N VAL A 312 12.46 11.22 6.72
CA VAL A 312 12.85 11.77 8.03
C VAL A 312 14.02 12.74 7.90
N GLU A 313 15.02 12.45 7.06
CA GLU A 313 16.11 13.38 6.80
C GLU A 313 15.61 14.65 6.11
N ASP A 314 14.75 14.52 5.08
CA ASP A 314 14.15 15.66 4.38
C ASP A 314 13.34 16.54 5.37
N TYR A 315 12.55 15.91 6.23
CA TYR A 315 11.80 16.57 7.30
C TYR A 315 12.71 17.41 8.20
N TYR A 316 13.77 16.82 8.75
CA TYR A 316 14.66 17.53 9.67
C TYR A 316 15.46 18.64 9.00
N LEU A 317 15.88 18.46 7.75
CA LEU A 317 16.59 19.49 7.00
C LEU A 317 15.67 20.69 6.71
N GLY A 318 14.40 20.44 6.39
CA GLY A 318 13.39 21.49 6.21
C GLY A 318 13.12 22.28 7.50
N HIS A 319 13.02 21.59 8.65
CA HIS A 319 12.75 22.26 9.93
C HIS A 319 13.96 23.05 10.45
N LYS A 320 15.19 22.58 10.23
CA LYS A 320 16.42 23.30 10.62
C LYS A 320 16.60 24.63 9.90
N HIS A 321 16.06 24.78 8.68
CA HIS A 321 16.13 26.05 7.95
C HIS A 321 15.14 27.12 8.45
N ASN A 322 14.14 26.73 9.24
CA ASN A 322 13.17 27.64 9.86
C ASN A 322 13.57 28.10 11.28
N VAL A 323 14.67 27.57 11.84
CA VAL A 323 15.19 27.97 13.15
C VAL A 323 16.55 28.63 12.95
N ASP A 324 16.66 29.91 13.30
CA ASP A 324 17.89 30.72 13.18
C ASP A 324 19.15 29.95 13.63
N LEU A 325 20.11 29.79 12.71
CA LEU A 325 21.39 29.15 12.90
C LEU A 325 22.29 29.99 13.82
N ASN A 326 22.11 29.88 15.13
CA ASN A 326 23.09 30.32 16.12
C ASN A 326 23.88 29.12 16.65
N HIS A 327 25.16 29.08 16.26
CA HIS A 327 26.31 28.45 16.91
C HIS A 327 26.06 27.17 17.75
N ASP A 328 26.48 26.00 17.24
CA ASP A 328 27.59 25.30 17.88
C ASP A 328 28.29 24.30 16.94
N THR A 329 29.61 24.31 16.98
CA THR A 329 30.52 23.55 16.10
C THR A 329 31.11 22.36 16.84
N ASN A 330 31.22 21.22 16.14
CA ASN A 330 31.83 19.95 16.57
C ASN A 330 30.99 19.04 17.49
N SER A 331 30.13 18.23 16.90
CA SER A 331 29.96 16.84 17.34
C SER A 331 29.40 15.99 16.21
N ARG A 332 29.75 14.70 16.22
CA ARG A 332 29.09 13.67 15.42
C ARG A 332 27.57 13.88 15.52
N VAL A 333 26.84 13.67 14.42
CA VAL A 333 25.38 13.67 14.43
C VAL A 333 24.90 12.46 15.24
N GLU A 334 24.95 12.57 16.56
CA GLU A 334 23.92 12.04 17.42
C GLU A 334 22.70 12.93 17.17
N VAL A 335 21.61 12.33 16.69
CA VAL A 335 20.29 12.94 16.72
C VAL A 335 19.86 12.99 18.19
N SER A 336 20.55 13.80 19.01
CA SER A 336 20.12 14.09 20.37
C SER A 336 19.06 15.18 20.27
N ALA A 337 17.85 14.81 20.66
CA ALA A 337 16.65 15.64 20.70
C ALA A 337 16.72 16.76 21.74
N ALA A 338 17.79 17.56 21.73
CA ALA A 338 17.97 18.65 22.66
C ALA A 338 18.04 19.97 21.89
N ASN A 339 16.97 20.75 22.02
CA ASN A 339 16.82 22.19 21.70
C ASN A 339 15.84 22.58 20.58
N ASN A 340 14.76 21.82 20.37
CA ASN A 340 13.56 22.37 19.73
C ASN A 340 12.35 22.21 20.64
N ASN A 341 11.62 23.31 20.87
CA ASN A 341 10.38 23.36 21.67
C ASN A 341 9.19 22.63 21.03
N SER A 342 9.35 21.95 19.88
CA SER A 342 8.42 20.92 19.39
C SER A 342 9.06 19.53 19.60
N ASN A 343 8.80 18.95 20.77
CA ASN A 343 9.46 17.74 21.27
C ASN A 343 8.93 16.43 20.63
N GLN A 344 8.35 16.49 19.42
CA GLN A 344 7.63 15.36 18.82
C GLN A 344 8.38 14.81 17.61
N LYS A 345 8.87 13.57 17.75
CA LYS A 345 9.50 12.81 16.67
C LYS A 345 8.47 12.52 15.56
N PRO A 346 8.84 12.60 14.27
CA PRO A 346 7.93 12.24 13.18
C PRO A 346 7.50 10.78 13.30
N ILE A 347 6.23 10.50 13.00
CA ILE A 347 5.66 9.16 13.07
C ILE A 347 5.86 8.45 11.73
N VAL A 348 6.35 7.21 11.77
CA VAL A 348 6.46 6.32 10.61
C VAL A 348 5.56 5.10 10.82
N ILE A 349 4.60 4.90 9.91
CA ILE A 349 3.71 3.73 9.96
C ILE A 349 4.33 2.57 9.19
N PHE A 350 4.29 1.37 9.77
CA PHE A 350 4.70 0.13 9.08
C PHE A 350 3.70 -1.00 9.39
N ASP A 351 3.53 -1.95 8.48
CA ASP A 351 2.58 -3.03 8.69
C ASP A 351 3.11 -4.13 9.63
N VAL A 352 2.18 -4.90 10.20
CA VAL A 352 2.48 -5.92 11.20
C VAL A 352 3.50 -6.96 10.70
N LYS A 353 3.63 -7.20 9.39
CA LYS A 353 4.61 -8.14 8.82
C LYS A 353 6.06 -7.68 8.90
N CYS A 354 6.29 -6.40 9.17
CA CYS A 354 7.64 -5.87 9.24
C CYS A 354 8.42 -6.41 10.45
N ALA A 355 9.72 -6.50 10.27
CA ALA A 355 10.67 -7.05 11.21
C ALA A 355 10.63 -6.32 12.57
N HIS A 356 10.80 -7.06 13.66
CA HIS A 356 10.86 -6.50 15.03
C HIS A 356 11.97 -5.44 15.22
N GLN A 357 12.97 -5.40 14.34
CA GLN A 357 14.05 -4.41 14.35
C GLN A 357 13.64 -3.07 13.74
N VAL A 358 12.59 -3.02 12.91
CA VAL A 358 12.14 -1.79 12.23
C VAL A 358 11.88 -0.65 13.23
N PRO A 359 11.16 -0.84 14.36
CA PRO A 359 11.01 0.21 15.38
C PRO A 359 12.34 0.77 15.90
N GLN A 360 13.31 -0.11 16.16
CA GLN A 360 14.62 0.28 16.69
C GLN A 360 15.43 1.07 15.66
N LEU A 361 15.39 0.64 14.40
CA LEU A 361 16.02 1.35 13.29
C LEU A 361 15.40 2.74 13.08
N LEU A 362 14.06 2.83 13.15
CA LEU A 362 13.35 4.11 13.06
C LEU A 362 13.71 5.05 14.20
N GLU A 363 13.87 4.53 15.42
CA GLU A 363 14.30 5.34 16.56
C GLU A 363 15.71 5.91 16.38
N GLN A 364 16.64 5.16 15.76
CA GLN A 364 18.00 5.60 15.48
C GLN A 364 18.08 6.80 14.52
N ILE A 365 17.12 6.93 13.60
CA ILE A 365 17.01 8.07 12.68
C ILE A 365 16.13 9.19 13.23
N GLY A 366 15.68 9.09 14.49
CA GLY A 366 14.88 10.12 15.16
C GLY A 366 13.37 10.03 14.93
N ALA A 367 12.86 8.94 14.37
CA ALA A 367 11.43 8.73 14.15
C ALA A 367 10.78 7.87 15.25
N THR A 368 9.45 7.90 15.33
CA THR A 368 8.65 6.97 16.14
C THR A 368 7.95 5.98 15.21
N GLY A 369 8.27 4.70 15.35
CA GLY A 369 7.58 3.65 14.62
C GLY A 369 6.18 3.35 15.16
N GLN A 370 5.18 3.30 14.29
CA GLN A 370 3.82 2.90 14.61
C GLN A 370 3.40 1.70 13.75
N MET A 371 3.12 0.57 14.40
CA MET A 371 2.64 -0.63 13.72
C MET A 371 1.18 -0.48 13.29
N SER A 372 0.83 -1.00 12.11
CA SER A 372 -0.53 -1.04 11.54
C SER A 372 -0.89 -2.43 11.01
N LYS A 373 -2.16 -2.64 10.67
CA LYS A 373 -2.60 -3.84 9.94
C LYS A 373 -2.03 -3.80 8.52
N THR A 374 -1.85 -4.99 7.92
CA THR A 374 -1.52 -5.12 6.50
C THR A 374 -2.71 -4.68 5.64
N GLY A 375 -2.44 -3.95 4.57
CA GLY A 375 -3.36 -3.49 3.55
C GLY A 375 -3.03 -2.04 3.16
N SER A 376 -2.70 -1.80 1.89
CA SER A 376 -2.34 -0.45 1.42
C SER A 376 -3.46 0.58 1.64
N SER A 377 -4.73 0.19 1.52
CA SER A 377 -5.87 1.08 1.84
C SER A 377 -5.94 1.42 3.33
N ILE A 378 -5.64 0.46 4.23
CA ILE A 378 -5.62 0.69 5.67
C ILE A 378 -4.47 1.64 6.04
N LEU A 379 -3.30 1.45 5.44
CA LEU A 379 -2.15 2.36 5.57
C LEU A 379 -2.53 3.78 5.12
N ARG A 380 -3.14 3.94 3.93
CA ARG A 380 -3.65 5.23 3.44
C ARG A 380 -4.61 5.86 4.44
N HIS A 381 -5.64 5.13 4.88
CA HIS A 381 -6.63 5.66 5.84
C HIS A 381 -5.98 6.07 7.17
N ALA A 382 -5.01 5.31 7.68
CA ALA A 382 -4.29 5.66 8.91
C ALA A 382 -3.51 6.97 8.79
N VAL A 383 -2.89 7.22 7.62
CA VAL A 383 -2.21 8.49 7.33
C VAL A 383 -3.22 9.63 7.19
N TYR A 384 -4.27 9.46 6.37
CA TYR A 384 -5.28 10.49 6.12
C TYR A 384 -6.12 10.87 7.35
N ALA A 385 -6.53 9.90 8.18
CA ALA A 385 -7.36 10.15 9.36
C ALA A 385 -6.63 11.01 10.38
N LYS A 386 -5.35 10.69 10.64
CA LYS A 386 -4.52 11.49 11.54
C LYS A 386 -4.23 12.87 10.96
N SER A 387 -3.89 12.97 9.66
CA SER A 387 -3.69 14.28 9.03
C SER A 387 -4.92 15.19 9.08
N ARG A 388 -6.15 14.64 8.97
CA ARG A 388 -7.39 15.43 9.08
C ARG A 388 -7.78 15.80 10.49
N GLN A 389 -7.64 14.89 11.46
CA GLN A 389 -7.88 15.22 12.88
C GLN A 389 -7.04 16.43 13.33
N LEU A 390 -5.84 16.57 12.80
CA LEU A 390 -4.96 17.70 13.06
C LEU A 390 -5.42 18.99 12.37
N ALA A 391 -5.96 18.89 11.16
CA ALA A 391 -6.53 20.04 10.43
C ALA A 391 -7.84 20.56 11.06
N ASP A 392 -8.70 19.66 11.55
CA ASP A 392 -10.02 20.04 12.12
C ASP A 392 -9.90 20.64 13.53
N ASN A 393 -8.84 20.32 14.28
CA ASN A 393 -8.54 20.90 15.59
C ASN A 393 -7.84 22.28 15.51
N TYR A 394 -7.57 22.77 14.30
CA TYR A 394 -6.88 24.05 14.08
C TYR A 394 -7.86 25.22 14.11
N SER A 395 -7.82 26.03 15.19
CA SER A 395 -8.53 27.30 15.29
C SER A 395 -7.57 28.46 15.01
N PRO A 396 -7.81 29.34 14.01
CA PRO A 396 -6.81 30.32 13.55
C PRO A 396 -6.46 31.45 14.53
N ALA A 397 -7.05 31.48 15.72
CA ALA A 397 -7.10 32.67 16.55
C ALA A 397 -6.14 32.68 17.76
N ASP A 398 -5.54 31.56 18.17
CA ASP A 398 -4.87 31.52 19.50
C ASP A 398 -3.72 30.50 19.69
N SER A 399 -3.05 29.98 18.66
CA SER A 399 -1.98 29.00 18.87
C SER A 399 -0.57 29.55 18.64
N THR A 400 0.18 29.69 19.75
CA THR A 400 1.66 29.72 19.77
C THR A 400 2.25 28.32 20.01
N ASP A 401 1.41 27.28 19.92
CA ASP A 401 1.76 25.88 20.19
C ASP A 401 1.97 25.11 18.88
N ALA A 402 2.99 24.25 18.89
CA ALA A 402 3.50 23.51 17.74
C ALA A 402 2.40 22.75 16.98
N GLU A 403 2.42 22.89 15.65
CA GLU A 403 1.64 22.07 14.72
C GLU A 403 1.89 20.58 15.00
N GLU A 404 0.92 19.90 15.61
CA GLU A 404 0.96 18.46 15.71
C GLU A 404 0.78 17.92 14.27
N GLN A 405 1.81 17.28 13.73
CA GLN A 405 1.83 16.79 12.34
C GLN A 405 1.45 15.31 12.27
N GLY A 406 0.78 14.93 11.18
CA GLY A 406 0.36 13.54 10.94
C GLY A 406 1.56 12.62 10.72
N PRO A 407 1.34 11.31 10.50
CA PRO A 407 2.41 10.38 10.15
C PRO A 407 3.14 10.87 8.90
N LEU A 408 4.46 11.03 8.99
CA LEU A 408 5.32 11.57 7.93
C LEU A 408 5.49 10.59 6.78
N PHE A 409 5.54 9.30 7.09
CA PHE A 409 5.77 8.24 6.12
C PHE A 409 4.99 6.99 6.53
N ALA A 410 4.57 6.20 5.53
CA ALA A 410 4.01 4.88 5.76
C ALA A 410 4.54 3.87 4.74
N GLY A 411 4.83 2.65 5.19
CA GLY A 411 5.33 1.57 4.34
C GLY A 411 4.71 0.22 4.66
N GLU A 412 4.72 -0.67 3.68
CA GLU A 412 4.31 -2.07 3.83
C GLU A 412 5.39 -3.01 3.29
N LEU A 413 5.53 -4.20 3.91
CA LEU A 413 6.44 -5.24 3.42
C LEU A 413 6.19 -5.62 1.94
N SER A 414 4.96 -5.43 1.42
CA SER A 414 4.64 -5.70 0.01
C SER A 414 5.18 -4.66 -0.98
N GLY A 415 5.81 -3.58 -0.51
CA GLY A 415 6.42 -2.56 -1.37
C GLY A 415 5.60 -1.30 -1.61
N HIS A 416 4.48 -1.12 -0.90
CA HIS A 416 3.71 0.13 -0.93
C HIS A 416 4.37 1.15 0.00
N PHE A 417 4.70 2.34 -0.52
CA PHE A 417 5.39 3.40 0.24
C PHE A 417 4.74 4.76 0.01
N LEU A 418 4.40 5.45 1.09
CA LEU A 418 3.66 6.71 1.09
C LEU A 418 4.46 7.80 1.79
N PHE A 419 4.74 8.87 1.06
CA PHE A 419 5.34 10.08 1.58
C PHE A 419 4.25 11.09 1.92
N ASN A 420 4.19 11.53 3.17
CA ASN A 420 3.27 12.54 3.69
C ASN A 420 4.03 13.76 4.21
N ASP A 421 4.95 14.24 3.38
CA ASP A 421 5.83 15.37 3.66
C ASP A 421 5.42 16.64 2.89
N GLY A 422 4.29 16.59 2.17
CA GLY A 422 3.72 17.72 1.45
C GLY A 422 4.37 18.05 0.12
N TYR A 423 5.39 17.30 -0.34
CA TYR A 423 6.08 17.63 -1.58
C TYR A 423 5.36 17.15 -2.85
N PHE A 424 4.56 16.08 -2.77
CA PHE A 424 3.94 15.45 -3.94
C PHE A 424 2.60 14.80 -3.57
N LEU A 425 2.23 13.72 -4.27
CA LEU A 425 1.02 12.95 -4.07
C LEU A 425 1.06 12.14 -2.78
N LEU A 426 0.07 12.33 -1.91
CA LEU A 426 -0.18 11.45 -0.77
C LEU A 426 -0.85 10.15 -1.24
N HIS A 427 -0.09 9.27 -1.86
CA HIS A 427 -0.50 7.93 -2.26
C HIS A 427 0.76 7.06 -2.37
N ASP A 428 0.60 5.75 -2.36
CA ASP A 428 1.66 4.81 -2.73
C ASP A 428 1.98 4.97 -4.21
N ASP A 429 3.25 5.31 -4.49
CA ASP A 429 3.75 5.61 -5.83
C ASP A 429 5.19 5.11 -5.96
N ALA A 430 5.37 4.02 -6.69
CA ALA A 430 6.65 3.35 -6.79
C ALA A 430 7.70 4.17 -7.57
N MET A 431 7.27 4.89 -8.63
CA MET A 431 8.18 5.72 -9.41
C MET A 431 8.67 6.90 -8.58
N TYR A 432 7.77 7.56 -7.85
CA TYR A 432 8.14 8.65 -6.96
C TYR A 432 9.01 8.18 -5.79
N ALA A 433 8.71 7.04 -5.17
CA ALA A 433 9.55 6.46 -4.12
C ALA A 433 10.97 6.14 -4.64
N GLY A 434 11.07 5.58 -5.84
CA GLY A 434 12.35 5.34 -6.52
C GLY A 434 13.10 6.66 -6.75
N LEU A 435 12.42 7.68 -7.25
CA LEU A 435 13.03 9.00 -7.47
C LEU A 435 13.54 9.66 -6.18
N ARG A 436 12.78 9.58 -5.09
CA ARG A 436 13.20 10.07 -3.77
C ARG A 436 14.46 9.38 -3.28
N LEU A 437 14.55 8.06 -3.46
CA LEU A 437 15.74 7.28 -3.14
C LEU A 437 16.95 7.71 -3.99
N LEU A 438 16.79 7.90 -5.31
CA LEU A 438 17.88 8.36 -6.18
C LEU A 438 18.41 9.74 -5.75
N ASN A 439 17.52 10.69 -5.48
CA ASN A 439 17.89 12.03 -5.02
C ASN A 439 18.69 11.96 -3.71
N TRP A 440 18.23 11.15 -2.75
CA TRP A 440 18.89 10.95 -1.47
C TRP A 440 20.26 10.25 -1.60
N LEU A 441 20.39 9.27 -2.51
CA LEU A 441 21.65 8.58 -2.77
C LEU A 441 22.71 9.49 -3.38
N VAL A 442 22.34 10.36 -4.33
CA VAL A 442 23.25 11.36 -4.91
C VAL A 442 23.78 12.29 -3.81
N TYR A 443 22.88 12.83 -2.98
CA TYR A 443 23.25 13.67 -1.85
C TYR A 443 24.15 12.95 -0.83
N ASN A 444 23.79 11.73 -0.43
CA ASN A 444 24.56 10.98 0.56
C ASN A 444 25.93 10.55 0.03
N THR A 445 26.06 10.30 -1.27
CA THR A 445 27.35 10.04 -1.90
C THR A 445 28.26 11.26 -1.79
N GLN A 446 27.76 12.47 -2.09
CA GLN A 446 28.54 13.71 -1.92
C GLN A 446 28.88 13.96 -0.44
N ARG A 447 27.91 13.76 0.46
CA ARG A 447 28.08 13.93 1.90
C ARG A 447 29.14 12.98 2.46
N TYR A 448 29.15 11.73 2.03
CA TYR A 448 30.12 10.73 2.45
C TYR A 448 31.51 11.01 1.88
N GLN A 449 31.59 11.42 0.60
CA GLN A 449 32.84 11.84 -0.04
C GLN A 449 33.47 13.04 0.68
N LEU A 450 32.68 14.04 1.10
CA LEU A 450 33.17 15.18 1.89
C LEU A 450 33.89 14.76 3.16
N VAL A 451 33.37 13.74 3.85
CA VAL A 451 33.87 13.34 5.18
C VAL A 451 35.00 12.31 5.07
N THR A 452 34.96 11.44 4.06
CA THR A 452 35.82 10.24 4.00
C THR A 452 36.76 10.19 2.79
N ASN A 453 36.58 11.08 1.80
CA ASN A 453 37.22 11.01 0.47
C ASN A 453 36.97 9.69 -0.29
N LYS A 454 35.91 8.94 0.06
CA LYS A 454 35.51 7.70 -0.63
C LYS A 454 34.11 7.88 -1.22
N SER A 455 33.83 7.17 -2.32
CA SER A 455 32.45 7.07 -2.81
C SER A 455 31.64 6.15 -1.90
N LEU A 456 30.35 6.45 -1.78
CA LEU A 456 29.36 5.59 -1.12
C LEU A 456 28.57 4.86 -2.20
N GLN A 457 28.37 3.57 -2.05
CA GLN A 457 27.46 2.79 -2.88
C GLN A 457 26.27 2.32 -2.05
N LEU A 458 25.17 1.94 -2.70
CA LEU A 458 24.00 1.41 -1.98
C LEU A 458 24.35 0.14 -1.18
N SER A 459 25.21 -0.73 -1.74
CA SER A 459 25.71 -1.91 -1.03
C SER A 459 26.43 -1.58 0.29
N ASP A 460 27.22 -0.51 0.34
CA ASP A 460 27.92 -0.07 1.55
C ASP A 460 26.94 0.35 2.67
N ILE A 461 25.83 1.00 2.28
CA ILE A 461 24.77 1.40 3.21
C ILE A 461 24.10 0.16 3.79
N LEU A 462 23.77 -0.82 2.94
CA LEU A 462 23.10 -2.06 3.34
C LEU A 462 23.99 -2.94 4.23
N ASP A 463 25.29 -2.99 3.95
CA ASP A 463 26.26 -3.74 4.77
C ASP A 463 26.40 -3.15 6.18
N GLY A 464 26.01 -1.88 6.37
CA GLY A 464 25.94 -1.22 7.67
C GLY A 464 24.66 -1.51 8.48
N LEU A 465 23.63 -2.10 7.85
CA LEU A 465 22.37 -2.42 8.52
C LEU A 465 22.45 -3.76 9.27
N PRO A 466 21.69 -3.93 10.36
CA PRO A 466 21.66 -5.20 11.07
C PRO A 466 21.12 -6.31 10.15
N PRO A 467 21.65 -7.54 10.28
CA PRO A 467 21.16 -8.67 9.52
C PRO A 467 19.71 -8.96 9.93
N LEU A 468 18.84 -9.08 8.93
CA LEU A 468 17.46 -9.51 9.09
C LEU A 468 17.40 -11.02 8.91
N VAL A 469 17.06 -11.73 9.98
CA VAL A 469 16.72 -13.15 9.93
C VAL A 469 15.21 -13.25 9.93
N SER A 470 14.63 -13.61 8.79
CA SER A 470 13.20 -13.81 8.64
C SER A 470 12.93 -15.14 7.93
N THR A 471 11.81 -15.78 8.24
CA THR A 471 11.30 -16.88 7.43
C THR A 471 10.67 -16.32 6.16
N ALA A 472 10.53 -17.16 5.14
CA ALA A 472 9.62 -16.83 4.05
C ALA A 472 8.18 -16.69 4.60
N ASP A 473 7.32 -15.99 3.87
CA ASP A 473 5.88 -16.04 4.14
C ASP A 473 5.42 -17.50 3.95
N GLU A 474 4.98 -18.13 5.03
CA GLU A 474 4.43 -19.49 5.02
C GLU A 474 2.89 -19.43 5.01
N TYR A 475 2.28 -20.14 4.05
CA TYR A 475 0.83 -20.16 3.90
C TYR A 475 0.27 -21.54 4.26
N LEU A 476 -0.58 -21.60 5.29
CA LEU A 476 -1.23 -22.83 5.73
C LEU A 476 -2.66 -22.92 5.17
N PRO A 477 -2.96 -23.86 4.25
CA PRO A 477 -4.32 -24.05 3.75
C PRO A 477 -5.21 -24.68 4.83
N LEU A 478 -6.23 -23.94 5.26
CA LEU A 478 -7.26 -24.44 6.17
C LEU A 478 -8.44 -25.00 5.35
N SER A 479 -8.35 -26.26 4.90
CA SER A 479 -9.48 -26.95 4.28
C SER A 479 -10.60 -27.20 5.31
N GLY A 480 -11.84 -26.83 4.98
CA GLY A 480 -13.03 -27.09 5.82
C GLY A 480 -13.68 -25.87 6.50
N LEU A 481 -13.12 -24.67 6.36
CA LEU A 481 -13.77 -23.40 6.76
C LEU A 481 -14.54 -22.72 5.61
N THR A 482 -14.37 -23.20 4.37
CA THR A 482 -15.03 -22.67 3.17
C THR A 482 -16.54 -22.88 3.16
N ASP A 483 -17.06 -23.90 3.86
CA ASP A 483 -18.50 -24.22 3.88
C ASP A 483 -19.31 -23.32 4.84
N LEU A 484 -18.64 -22.57 5.73
CA LEU A 484 -19.30 -21.65 6.68
C LEU A 484 -19.35 -20.20 6.19
N ALA A 485 -18.64 -19.86 5.11
CA ALA A 485 -18.56 -18.50 4.57
C ALA A 485 -19.70 -18.14 3.60
N LEU A 486 -20.75 -18.97 3.50
CA LEU A 486 -21.84 -18.81 2.52
C LEU A 486 -23.21 -18.40 3.11
N SER A 487 -23.31 -18.03 4.40
CA SER A 487 -24.57 -17.51 4.96
C SER A 487 -24.57 -15.97 5.05
N PRO A 488 -25.57 -15.27 4.47
CA PRO A 488 -25.63 -13.82 4.45
C PRO A 488 -26.22 -13.27 5.77
N GLY A 489 -25.63 -12.19 6.27
CA GLY A 489 -26.22 -11.34 7.31
C GLY A 489 -25.27 -11.08 8.46
N LEU A 490 -24.87 -9.82 8.63
CA LEU A 490 -24.99 -9.03 9.86
C LEU A 490 -24.15 -7.75 9.74
N SER A 491 -24.79 -6.61 10.02
CA SER A 491 -24.25 -5.24 9.98
C SER A 491 -23.45 -4.88 11.24
N GLU A 492 -22.53 -3.93 11.12
CA GLU A 492 -21.50 -3.56 12.12
C GLU A 492 -21.95 -2.70 13.33
N SER A 493 -23.25 -2.51 13.57
CA SER A 493 -23.72 -1.52 14.55
C SER A 493 -23.80 -1.96 16.03
N GLU A 494 -23.10 -3.01 16.47
CA GLU A 494 -23.27 -3.56 17.84
C GLU A 494 -21.95 -3.79 18.61
N LEU A 495 -20.97 -2.88 18.51
CA LEU A 495 -19.71 -2.98 19.25
C LEU A 495 -19.32 -1.65 19.92
N GLU A 496 -20.02 -1.27 20.99
CA GLU A 496 -19.39 -0.52 22.09
C GLU A 496 -19.54 -1.33 23.39
N PRO A 497 -18.45 -1.66 24.11
CA PRO A 497 -18.54 -2.30 25.41
C PRO A 497 -18.72 -1.25 26.51
N ASP A 498 -19.85 -1.32 27.21
CA ASP A 498 -20.08 -0.66 28.50
C ASP A 498 -19.13 -1.26 29.55
N LEU A 499 -18.11 -0.50 29.91
CA LEU A 499 -17.19 -0.80 31.00
C LEU A 499 -17.81 -0.32 32.32
N SER A 500 -18.79 -1.04 32.83
CA SER A 500 -19.19 -0.91 34.23
C SER A 500 -19.69 -2.24 34.82
N ASN A 501 -19.04 -2.64 35.91
CA ASN A 501 -19.37 -3.71 36.87
C ASN A 501 -18.76 -5.10 36.61
N GLU A 502 -17.57 -5.32 37.18
CA GLU A 502 -17.29 -6.58 37.87
C GLU A 502 -16.78 -6.30 39.28
N THR A 503 -17.64 -6.55 40.28
CA THR A 503 -17.22 -6.88 41.63
C THR A 503 -17.15 -8.39 41.75
N ALA A 504 -16.00 -8.88 42.20
CA ALA A 504 -15.68 -10.29 42.39
C ALA A 504 -16.56 -10.95 43.48
N SER A 505 -16.77 -12.26 43.33
CA SER A 505 -16.85 -13.17 44.48
C SER A 505 -16.32 -14.57 44.10
N PRO A 506 -15.49 -15.20 44.96
CA PRO A 506 -14.90 -16.51 44.73
C PRO A 506 -15.76 -17.61 45.36
N ASP A 507 -16.01 -18.71 44.64
CA ASP A 507 -16.24 -20.01 45.27
C ASP A 507 -16.23 -21.17 44.25
N GLU A 508 -15.77 -22.31 44.74
CA GLU A 508 -15.90 -23.68 44.22
C GLU A 508 -14.83 -24.25 43.26
N MET A 509 -13.76 -24.69 43.92
CA MET A 509 -12.94 -25.85 43.61
C MET A 509 -13.75 -27.15 43.39
N SER A 510 -13.13 -28.04 42.59
CA SER A 510 -13.16 -29.52 42.63
C SER A 510 -13.98 -30.24 41.55
N ALA A 511 -13.26 -30.93 40.65
CA ALA A 511 -13.29 -32.40 40.51
C ALA A 511 -12.48 -32.83 39.27
N ALA A 512 -11.36 -33.51 39.52
CA ALA A 512 -10.62 -34.25 38.51
C ALA A 512 -11.33 -35.59 38.20
N GLY A 513 -11.40 -35.97 36.91
CA GLY A 513 -12.01 -37.23 36.51
C GLY A 513 -11.70 -37.67 35.08
N LYS A 514 -10.59 -38.41 34.92
CA LYS A 514 -10.34 -39.59 34.06
C LYS A 514 -10.64 -39.55 32.54
N TYR A 515 -9.57 -39.81 31.78
CA TYR A 515 -9.56 -40.40 30.43
C TYR A 515 -10.28 -41.75 30.36
N THR A 516 -11.04 -41.99 29.28
CA THR A 516 -11.05 -43.26 28.50
C THR A 516 -11.59 -43.04 27.09
N ASP A 517 -10.92 -43.68 26.12
CA ASP A 517 -11.22 -43.76 24.69
C ASP A 517 -12.52 -44.52 24.33
N THR A 518 -12.95 -44.30 23.09
CA THR A 518 -13.94 -45.03 22.25
C THR A 518 -15.44 -44.78 22.51
N HIS A 519 -16.12 -44.16 21.54
CA HIS A 519 -17.30 -44.73 20.85
C HIS A 519 -17.82 -43.82 19.71
N GLU A 520 -18.43 -44.48 18.74
CA GLU A 520 -18.98 -44.00 17.46
C GLU A 520 -19.98 -42.85 17.58
N PHE A 521 -19.99 -41.99 16.57
CA PHE A 521 -20.97 -40.91 16.39
C PHE A 521 -22.38 -41.46 16.10
N PRO A 522 -23.43 -41.08 16.87
CA PRO A 522 -24.78 -41.10 16.36
C PRO A 522 -25.10 -39.78 15.65
N ALA A 523 -25.73 -39.92 14.49
CA ALA A 523 -26.23 -38.82 13.69
C ALA A 523 -27.35 -38.04 14.40
N LYS A 524 -27.38 -36.73 14.10
CA LYS A 524 -28.42 -35.72 14.39
C LYS A 524 -28.53 -35.21 15.83
N VAL A 525 -28.04 -33.98 16.02
CA VAL A 525 -28.83 -32.92 16.66
C VAL A 525 -28.62 -31.64 15.84
N ALA A 526 -29.69 -31.14 15.24
CA ALA A 526 -29.79 -29.79 14.74
C ALA A 526 -30.19 -28.86 15.89
N ASP A 527 -29.86 -27.58 15.70
CA ASP A 527 -30.43 -26.40 16.38
C ASP A 527 -29.88 -26.02 17.76
N SER A 528 -28.78 -25.26 17.73
CA SER A 528 -28.71 -23.97 18.43
C SER A 528 -27.65 -23.08 17.74
N VAL A 529 -28.05 -22.43 16.65
CA VAL A 529 -27.23 -21.42 15.98
C VAL A 529 -27.20 -20.17 16.86
N ASN A 530 -26.14 -20.01 17.64
CA ASN A 530 -25.74 -18.69 18.13
C ASN A 530 -24.75 -18.15 17.09
N SER A 531 -25.27 -17.33 16.17
CA SER A 531 -24.56 -16.81 14.99
C SER A 531 -23.49 -15.80 15.40
N LYS A 532 -22.36 -16.28 15.91
CA LYS A 532 -21.15 -15.44 15.98
C LYS A 532 -20.64 -15.22 14.57
N ASN A 533 -20.54 -13.95 14.16
CA ASN A 533 -19.90 -13.48 12.93
C ASN A 533 -18.63 -14.32 12.66
N PRO A 534 -18.40 -14.88 11.45
CA PRO A 534 -17.24 -15.73 11.16
C PRO A 534 -15.89 -15.08 11.52
N VAL A 535 -15.76 -13.76 11.33
CA VAL A 535 -14.60 -12.98 11.76
C VAL A 535 -14.51 -12.93 13.29
N GLN A 536 -15.65 -12.78 13.97
CA GLN A 536 -15.72 -12.84 15.43
C GLN A 536 -15.44 -14.24 15.97
N LEU A 537 -15.87 -15.30 15.31
CA LEU A 537 -15.57 -16.68 15.69
C LEU A 537 -14.09 -16.98 15.56
N VAL A 538 -13.47 -16.50 14.47
CA VAL A 538 -12.01 -16.57 14.28
C VAL A 538 -11.30 -15.74 15.35
N ARG A 539 -11.73 -14.50 15.58
CA ARG A 539 -11.16 -13.61 16.60
C ARG A 539 -11.29 -14.23 17.98
N ASP A 540 -12.43 -14.81 18.32
CA ASP A 540 -12.66 -15.52 19.59
C ASP A 540 -11.76 -16.75 19.69
N LYS A 541 -11.60 -17.53 18.62
CA LYS A 541 -10.69 -18.68 18.60
C LYS A 541 -9.22 -18.29 18.71
N LEU A 542 -8.81 -17.20 18.05
CA LEU A 542 -7.46 -16.64 18.17
C LEU A 542 -7.25 -16.05 19.55
N SER A 543 -8.19 -15.29 20.11
CA SER A 543 -8.14 -14.78 21.49
C SER A 543 -8.11 -15.90 22.52
N GLN A 544 -8.89 -16.97 22.34
CA GLN A 544 -8.83 -18.18 23.16
C GLN A 544 -7.51 -18.94 22.99
N LEU A 545 -6.92 -18.91 21.80
CA LEU A 545 -5.58 -19.43 21.57
C LEU A 545 -4.54 -18.57 22.30
N CYS A 546 -4.64 -17.23 22.22
CA CYS A 546 -3.77 -16.30 22.95
C CYS A 546 -3.86 -16.50 24.46
N GLN A 547 -5.07 -16.58 25.01
CA GLN A 547 -5.29 -16.84 26.43
C GLN A 547 -4.72 -18.20 26.84
N ARG A 548 -4.93 -19.24 26.02
CA ARG A 548 -4.33 -20.56 26.28
C ARG A 548 -2.81 -20.55 26.19
N LEU A 549 -2.22 -19.81 25.25
CA LEU A 549 -0.78 -19.66 25.11
C LEU A 549 -0.16 -18.81 26.24
N GLN A 550 -0.91 -17.85 26.79
CA GLN A 550 -0.51 -17.10 27.98
C GLN A 550 -0.59 -17.94 29.26
N GLN A 551 -1.60 -18.81 29.36
CA GLN A 551 -1.83 -19.66 30.53
C GLN A 551 -0.97 -20.93 30.52
N HIS A 552 -0.59 -21.41 29.33
CA HIS A 552 0.15 -22.66 29.11
C HIS A 552 1.24 -22.51 28.05
N PRO A 553 2.27 -21.68 28.29
CA PRO A 553 3.37 -21.46 27.33
C PRO A 553 4.08 -22.75 26.89
N GLU A 554 4.00 -23.82 27.69
CA GLU A 554 4.51 -25.17 27.42
C GLU A 554 3.73 -25.99 26.36
N THR A 555 2.55 -25.56 25.91
CA THR A 555 1.66 -26.36 25.03
C THR A 555 1.98 -26.30 23.54
N LEU A 556 2.60 -25.24 23.06
CA LEU A 556 3.45 -25.34 21.87
C LEU A 556 4.76 -25.94 22.37
N ASN A 557 5.32 -26.90 21.65
CA ASN A 557 6.62 -27.50 21.95
C ASN A 557 7.75 -26.46 21.69
N LEU A 558 7.65 -25.30 22.33
CA LEU A 558 8.52 -24.13 22.34
C LEU A 558 9.54 -24.32 23.48
N ASN A 559 10.23 -25.45 23.52
CA ASN A 559 11.41 -25.65 24.38
C ASN A 559 12.58 -24.68 24.04
N PHE A 560 12.32 -23.63 23.25
CA PHE A 560 13.22 -22.57 22.84
C PHE A 560 12.67 -21.16 23.09
N ALA A 561 11.48 -20.97 23.66
CA ALA A 561 10.94 -19.62 23.91
C ALA A 561 11.51 -19.04 25.23
N PRO A 562 12.31 -17.96 25.20
CA PRO A 562 12.79 -17.33 26.42
C PRO A 562 11.71 -16.49 27.11
N GLU A 563 12.00 -16.05 28.33
CA GLU A 563 11.10 -15.45 29.34
C GLU A 563 10.31 -14.18 28.95
N LYS A 564 10.25 -13.76 27.67
CA LYS A 564 9.60 -12.50 27.24
C LYS A 564 8.79 -12.60 25.93
N VAL A 565 7.97 -13.63 25.77
CA VAL A 565 7.00 -13.66 24.66
C VAL A 565 5.92 -12.58 24.88
N ARG A 566 5.78 -11.64 23.93
CA ARG A 566 4.67 -10.67 23.91
C ARG A 566 3.67 -11.05 22.81
N LEU A 567 2.38 -10.99 23.14
CA LEU A 567 1.29 -11.28 22.20
C LEU A 567 0.58 -9.99 21.82
N SER A 568 0.36 -9.78 20.53
CA SER A 568 -0.53 -8.72 20.04
C SER A 568 -1.52 -9.27 19.01
N CYS A 569 -2.79 -8.85 19.14
CA CYS A 569 -3.86 -9.23 18.24
C CYS A 569 -4.11 -8.10 17.23
N ILE A 570 -3.27 -8.00 16.20
CA ILE A 570 -3.43 -7.04 15.09
C ILE A 570 -3.61 -7.84 13.80
N ASP A 571 -4.87 -7.99 13.35
CA ASP A 571 -5.23 -8.71 12.11
C ASP A 571 -4.79 -10.19 12.05
N GLY A 572 -4.54 -10.77 13.22
CA GLY A 572 -3.95 -12.09 13.44
C GLY A 572 -3.34 -12.17 14.84
N LEU A 573 -2.57 -13.22 15.11
CA LEU A 573 -1.76 -13.38 16.31
C LEU A 573 -0.29 -13.12 15.97
N ARG A 574 0.25 -12.00 16.43
CA ARG A 574 1.69 -11.73 16.40
C ARG A 574 2.33 -12.25 17.68
N LEU A 575 3.35 -13.08 17.51
CA LEU A 575 4.18 -13.70 18.54
C LEU A 575 5.54 -13.02 18.50
N ASP A 576 5.85 -12.13 19.42
CA ASP A 576 7.20 -11.55 19.52
C ASP A 576 8.06 -12.41 20.46
N PHE A 577 9.23 -12.84 19.97
CA PHE A 577 10.22 -13.64 20.70
C PHE A 577 11.51 -12.82 20.92
N ASP A 578 12.38 -13.27 21.81
CA ASP A 578 13.65 -12.59 22.11
C ASP A 578 14.58 -12.40 20.89
N GLN A 579 14.46 -13.23 19.86
CA GLN A 579 15.31 -13.23 18.66
C GLN A 579 14.50 -13.24 17.35
N GLY A 580 13.24 -12.80 17.37
CA GLY A 580 12.39 -12.84 16.18
C GLY A 580 10.93 -12.61 16.50
N PHE A 581 10.07 -12.81 15.51
CA PHE A 581 8.63 -12.77 15.69
C PHE A 581 7.96 -13.68 14.66
N GLY A 582 6.74 -14.11 14.93
CA GLY A 582 5.90 -14.84 13.99
C GLY A 582 4.51 -14.23 13.91
N ILE A 583 3.83 -14.36 12.78
CA ILE A 583 2.47 -13.88 12.61
C ILE A 583 1.61 -15.02 12.09
N ILE A 584 0.53 -15.29 12.80
CA ILE A 584 -0.51 -16.22 12.38
C ILE A 584 -1.72 -15.39 11.99
N ARG A 585 -2.09 -15.40 10.70
CA ARG A 585 -3.30 -14.73 10.22
C ARG A 585 -4.05 -15.59 9.22
N LEU A 586 -5.33 -15.32 9.05
CA LEU A 586 -6.09 -15.93 7.96
C LEU A 586 -5.62 -15.36 6.63
N CYS A 587 -5.36 -16.25 5.68
CA CYS A 587 -5.07 -15.87 4.31
C CYS A 587 -6.39 -15.69 3.54
N ASN A 588 -6.57 -14.55 2.89
CA ASN A 588 -7.74 -14.28 2.03
C ASN A 588 -7.64 -14.92 0.63
N TYR A 589 -6.55 -15.63 0.34
CA TYR A 589 -6.33 -16.30 -0.93
C TYR A 589 -6.68 -17.79 -0.84
N PRO A 590 -7.46 -18.33 -1.78
CA PRO A 590 -7.55 -19.77 -1.93
C PRO A 590 -6.18 -20.29 -2.39
N LEU A 591 -5.54 -21.10 -1.56
CA LEU A 591 -4.31 -21.80 -1.93
C LEU A 591 -4.64 -22.82 -3.03
N LYS A 592 -3.78 -22.90 -4.04
CA LYS A 592 -3.91 -23.80 -5.19
C LYS A 592 -3.69 -25.25 -4.82
#